data_AF-A0A1V9YN48-F1
#
_entry.id   AF-A0A1V9YN48-F1
#
_cell.length_a   1.000
_cell.length_b   1.000
_cell.length_c   1.000
_cell.angle_alpha   90.00
_cell.angle_beta   90.00
_cell.angle_gamma   90.00
#
_symmetry.space_group_name_H-M   'P 1'
#
loop_
_entity.id
_entity.type
_entity.pdbx_description
1 polymer ?
#
loop_
_entity_poly.entity_id
_entity_poly.type
_entity_poly.pdbx_seq_one_letter_code
_entity_poly.pdbx_strand_id
1 'polypeptide(L)'
;MNSSTSSLAVGVNLPAHLVIIKSTQIYNGGSDGFLEQSQASIVQMLGRAGRPGFDTSATAVIMTSSHKQAHYENLLLSPDTSPLESFLEPSLADFLNSEVVLETVSDVSEAIDWTMQSFMHVRSQSSLRSKMPPLYPCSKTLCLQALESLVASARIEYGNDLFSVSGTDAGRIQSQQCLKYATLRAVMQFVEGNESVSTPLLLNLLASEARVPLRRGEKATLTSINKTHLRFRLEGPNGKASIQDDLMKTNLLLQASLGRVTPRDEVLDMEAESCLETAKRVARAALDYAIIRRLGSASVVCYLLWRSLRLRLWEDAPGSLGLQQIDVITEQDAKRLDICGVHTLRQLRRAPWHVIQKYLRCTQEHAEAIHRAASTLLAFQLRLVHHQTAVVGAGASGSVEVIVDQETGAVHDLTGRGCAYDLFVVRSGVLLLAETGIRTPGSFVVHLPQDDEAAPLSVHLLHSKFVGMDNTTEWHQFEPVVKKRATYQSTIPETFFRASGAQPVTHAPTARISHRMHRSPTSESKADAGDAAPILLNLKRFQYVAEPAESSKRAPTTQPSKGTQHAAPPLIPRHEVHVIPPDARRKRRRYAAFNALEDSESALEREFMNFIY
;
A
#
# COMPACT_ATOMS: atom_id res chain seq x y z
N MET A 1 -27.96 27.05 -8.76
CA MET A 1 -26.87 27.36 -7.81
C MET A 1 -25.98 26.12 -7.80
N ASN A 2 -24.74 26.22 -8.25
CA ASN A 2 -23.85 25.06 -8.27
C ASN A 2 -23.08 25.07 -6.96
N SER A 3 -23.29 24.06 -6.11
CA SER A 3 -22.51 23.85 -4.88
C SER A 3 -21.36 22.89 -5.16
N SER A 4 -20.16 23.20 -4.68
CA SER A 4 -18.98 22.33 -4.78
C SER A 4 -18.28 22.19 -3.42
N THR A 5 -17.56 21.09 -3.25
CA THR A 5 -16.68 20.88 -2.08
C THR A 5 -15.39 21.69 -2.24
N SER A 6 -14.71 21.97 -1.13
CA SER A 6 -13.41 22.67 -1.12
C SER A 6 -12.33 21.92 -1.91
N SER A 7 -12.37 20.58 -1.98
CA SER A 7 -11.47 19.76 -2.79
C SER A 7 -11.70 19.92 -4.29
N LEU A 8 -12.97 20.05 -4.73
CA LEU A 8 -13.32 20.29 -6.13
C LEU A 8 -12.87 21.68 -6.62
N ALA A 9 -12.82 22.67 -5.73
CA ALA A 9 -12.34 24.01 -6.07
C ALA A 9 -10.87 24.02 -6.54
N VAL A 10 -10.09 23.01 -6.19
CA VAL A 10 -8.71 22.83 -6.66
C VAL A 10 -8.65 22.17 -8.05
N GLY A 11 -9.48 21.14 -8.26
CA GLY A 11 -9.35 20.22 -9.40
C GLY A 11 -10.11 20.59 -10.67
N VAL A 12 -11.05 21.53 -10.64
CA VAL A 12 -11.89 21.85 -11.81
C VAL A 12 -11.95 23.36 -12.06
N ASN A 13 -11.80 23.76 -13.33
CA ASN A 13 -11.92 25.16 -13.73
C ASN A 13 -13.36 25.55 -14.05
N LEU A 14 -14.12 25.90 -13.01
CA LEU A 14 -15.49 26.40 -13.14
C LEU A 14 -15.56 27.88 -12.72
N PRO A 15 -15.35 28.83 -13.64
CA PRO A 15 -15.43 30.25 -13.31
C PRO A 15 -16.88 30.68 -13.10
N ALA A 16 -17.11 31.57 -12.13
CA ALA A 16 -18.43 32.07 -11.75
C ALA A 16 -18.39 33.58 -11.54
N HIS A 17 -19.52 34.27 -11.73
CA HIS A 17 -19.63 35.70 -11.44
C HIS A 17 -19.60 35.99 -9.93
N LEU A 18 -20.28 35.13 -9.15
CA LEU A 18 -20.36 35.19 -7.69
C LEU A 18 -19.83 33.89 -7.09
N VAL A 19 -18.89 33.99 -6.16
CA VAL A 19 -18.41 32.86 -5.34
C VAL A 19 -18.73 33.13 -3.87
N ILE A 20 -19.32 32.14 -3.20
CA ILE A 20 -19.61 32.19 -1.76
C ILE A 20 -18.84 31.06 -1.08
N ILE A 21 -17.93 31.40 -0.17
CA ILE A 21 -17.22 30.44 0.69
C ILE A 21 -18.00 30.32 2.00
N LYS A 22 -18.80 29.25 2.12
CA LYS A 22 -19.61 28.93 3.31
C LYS A 22 -18.73 28.23 4.35
N SER A 23 -18.18 29.00 5.30
CA SER A 23 -17.21 28.59 6.35
C SER A 23 -15.75 28.53 5.88
N THR A 24 -14.85 28.90 6.78
CA THR A 24 -13.39 28.85 6.58
C THR A 24 -12.70 27.72 7.34
N GLN A 25 -13.48 26.86 8.01
CA GLN A 25 -12.99 25.74 8.80
C GLN A 25 -13.34 24.39 8.16
N ILE A 26 -12.46 23.41 8.30
CA ILE A 26 -12.67 22.02 7.91
C ILE A 26 -12.48 21.14 9.15
N TYR A 27 -13.32 20.12 9.28
CA TYR A 27 -13.17 19.12 10.34
C TYR A 27 -12.04 18.15 9.99
N ASN A 28 -11.00 18.10 10.81
CA ASN A 28 -9.83 17.22 10.65
C ASN A 28 -9.92 15.94 11.49
N GLY A 29 -11.00 15.77 12.27
CA GLY A 29 -11.21 14.56 13.06
C GLY A 29 -10.49 14.51 14.39
N GLY A 30 -10.78 13.46 15.18
CA GLY A 30 -10.09 13.15 16.44
C GLY A 30 -10.04 14.32 17.44
N SER A 31 -8.85 14.51 18.04
CA SER A 31 -8.53 15.62 18.95
C SER A 31 -8.37 16.97 18.25
N ASP A 32 -8.04 16.97 16.96
CA ASP A 32 -7.67 18.17 16.22
C ASP A 32 -8.90 19.01 15.85
N GLY A 33 -10.08 18.38 15.79
CA GLY A 33 -11.36 19.08 15.70
C GLY A 33 -11.51 19.86 14.39
N PHE A 34 -11.91 21.12 14.48
CA PHE A 34 -12.03 22.02 13.32
C PHE A 34 -10.76 22.85 13.18
N LEU A 35 -10.14 22.78 12.01
CA LEU A 35 -8.96 23.56 11.65
C LEU A 35 -9.32 24.58 10.57
N GLU A 36 -8.64 25.73 10.58
CA GLU A 36 -8.77 26.71 9.50
C GLU A 36 -8.20 26.13 8.21
N GLN A 37 -8.89 26.43 7.11
CA GLN A 37 -8.40 26.11 5.78
C GLN A 37 -7.11 26.88 5.48
N SER A 38 -6.25 26.27 4.66
CA SER A 38 -5.03 26.94 4.21
C SER A 38 -5.38 28.20 3.41
N GLN A 39 -4.55 29.24 3.55
CA GLN A 39 -4.70 30.48 2.79
C GLN A 39 -4.74 30.20 1.27
N ALA A 40 -3.91 29.26 0.80
CA ALA A 40 -3.88 28.84 -0.60
C ALA A 40 -5.24 28.29 -1.06
N SER A 41 -5.91 27.46 -0.25
CA SER A 41 -7.23 26.92 -0.59
C SER A 41 -8.30 28.01 -0.67
N ILE A 42 -8.28 28.96 0.28
CA ILE A 42 -9.17 30.12 0.27
C ILE A 42 -8.95 30.97 -0.99
N VAL A 43 -7.71 31.35 -1.28
CA VAL A 43 -7.35 32.14 -2.47
C VAL A 43 -7.72 31.40 -3.75
N GLN A 44 -7.54 30.08 -3.80
CA GLN A 44 -7.91 29.27 -4.96
C GLN A 44 -9.43 29.21 -5.18
N MET A 45 -10.22 29.13 -4.11
CA MET A 45 -11.69 29.23 -4.19
C MET A 45 -12.11 30.63 -4.68
N LEU A 46 -11.50 31.69 -4.14
CA LEU A 46 -11.77 33.07 -4.57
C LEU A 46 -11.39 33.30 -6.03
N GLY A 47 -10.31 32.70 -6.52
CA GLY A 47 -9.87 32.78 -7.91
C GLY A 47 -10.86 32.19 -8.92
N ARG A 48 -11.93 31.52 -8.48
CA ARG A 48 -13.05 31.11 -9.33
C ARG A 48 -14.03 32.25 -9.60
N ALA A 49 -13.97 33.35 -8.84
CA ALA A 49 -14.76 34.54 -9.10
C ALA A 49 -14.14 35.32 -10.26
N GLY A 50 -14.87 35.43 -11.36
CA GLY A 50 -14.44 36.09 -12.58
C GLY A 50 -14.60 35.18 -13.79
N ARG A 51 -15.31 35.69 -14.81
CA ARG A 51 -15.46 35.05 -16.12
C ARG A 51 -14.81 35.94 -17.18
N PRO A 52 -13.52 35.73 -17.49
CA PRO A 52 -12.82 36.53 -18.49
C PRO A 52 -13.58 36.54 -19.82
N GLY A 53 -13.83 37.72 -20.37
CA GLY A 53 -14.57 37.91 -21.63
C GLY A 53 -16.09 37.92 -21.50
N PHE A 54 -16.66 37.64 -20.31
CA PHE A 54 -18.11 37.71 -20.05
C PHE A 54 -18.46 38.83 -19.08
N ASP A 55 -17.72 38.94 -17.96
CA ASP A 55 -18.00 39.91 -16.91
C ASP A 55 -16.91 40.99 -16.84
N THR A 56 -17.32 42.22 -16.50
CA THR A 56 -16.41 43.34 -16.20
C THR A 56 -16.00 43.39 -14.73
N SER A 57 -16.73 42.69 -13.86
CA SER A 57 -16.47 42.57 -12.43
C SER A 57 -16.92 41.20 -11.92
N ALA A 58 -16.44 40.81 -10.75
CA ALA A 58 -16.86 39.61 -10.06
C ALA A 58 -16.94 39.86 -8.56
N THR A 59 -17.77 39.08 -7.88
CA THR A 59 -18.00 39.21 -6.44
C THR A 59 -17.60 37.91 -5.74
N ALA A 60 -16.90 38.04 -4.61
CA ALA A 60 -16.60 36.92 -3.75
C ALA A 60 -16.99 37.24 -2.30
N VAL A 61 -17.64 36.29 -1.62
CA VAL A 61 -18.12 36.44 -0.25
C VAL A 61 -17.49 35.35 0.61
N ILE A 62 -16.76 35.75 1.65
CA ILE A 62 -16.21 34.83 2.66
C ILE A 62 -17.08 34.88 3.90
N MET A 63 -17.72 33.75 4.24
CA MET A 63 -18.46 33.61 5.49
C MET A 63 -17.55 32.95 6.52
N THR A 64 -17.12 33.71 7.53
CA THR A 64 -16.21 33.24 8.58
C THR A 64 -16.70 33.69 9.97
N SER A 65 -16.00 33.23 11.02
CA SER A 65 -16.25 33.66 12.38
C SER A 65 -15.80 35.12 12.60
N SER A 66 -16.53 35.89 13.40
CA SER A 66 -16.29 37.33 13.54
C SER A 66 -14.85 37.69 13.98
N HIS A 67 -14.21 36.84 14.78
CA HIS A 67 -12.84 37.08 15.23
C HIS A 67 -11.77 36.80 14.15
N LYS A 68 -12.13 36.10 13.07
CA LYS A 68 -11.25 35.84 11.91
C LYS A 68 -11.44 36.81 10.76
N GLN A 69 -12.42 37.71 10.84
CA GLN A 69 -12.71 38.69 9.80
C GLN A 69 -11.45 39.48 9.39
N ALA A 70 -10.78 40.10 10.36
CA ALA A 70 -9.56 40.88 10.11
C ALA A 70 -8.42 40.04 9.49
N HIS A 71 -8.35 38.73 9.82
CA HIS A 71 -7.36 37.85 9.22
C HIS A 71 -7.59 37.69 7.70
N TYR A 72 -8.84 37.45 7.29
CA TYR A 72 -9.18 37.30 5.87
C TYR A 72 -9.18 38.62 5.11
N GLU A 73 -9.52 39.75 5.75
CA GLU A 73 -9.34 41.07 5.14
C GLU A 73 -7.88 41.36 4.82
N ASN A 74 -6.99 41.13 5.79
CA ASN A 74 -5.55 41.32 5.61
C ASN A 74 -4.98 40.39 4.53
N LEU A 75 -5.49 39.14 4.46
CA LEU A 75 -5.11 38.19 3.41
C LEU A 75 -5.39 38.74 2.00
N LEU A 76 -6.51 39.45 1.81
CA LEU A 76 -6.92 39.99 0.51
C LEU A 76 -6.29 41.35 0.19
N LEU A 77 -6.14 42.21 1.20
CA LEU A 77 -5.63 43.57 1.05
C LEU A 77 -4.10 43.62 0.98
N SER A 78 -3.42 42.56 1.41
CA SER A 78 -1.96 42.52 1.46
C SER A 78 -1.43 41.14 1.06
N PRO A 79 -1.67 40.68 -0.18
CA PRO A 79 -1.24 39.36 -0.65
C PRO A 79 0.29 39.15 -0.55
N ASP A 80 1.08 40.23 -0.58
CA ASP A 80 2.54 40.20 -0.51
C ASP A 80 3.11 40.02 0.92
N THR A 81 2.27 39.95 1.96
CA THR A 81 2.74 40.01 3.37
C THR A 81 2.95 38.66 4.05
N SER A 82 2.51 37.55 3.46
CA SER A 82 2.78 36.21 4.02
C SER A 82 3.94 35.57 3.27
N PRO A 83 5.19 35.67 3.78
CA PRO A 83 6.31 35.02 3.13
C PRO A 83 6.06 33.50 3.10
N LEU A 84 6.29 32.90 1.93
CA LEU A 84 6.29 31.44 1.80
C LEU A 84 7.46 30.87 2.61
N GLU A 85 7.17 30.00 3.56
CA GLU A 85 8.18 29.32 4.37
C GLU A 85 8.32 27.86 3.97
N SER A 86 9.53 27.33 4.12
CA SER A 86 9.78 25.90 3.92
C SER A 86 9.28 25.10 5.13
N PHE A 87 8.70 23.92 4.87
CA PHE A 87 8.34 22.93 5.89
C PHE A 87 9.14 21.63 5.70
N LEU A 88 10.38 21.73 5.21
CA LEU A 88 11.24 20.58 4.95
C LEU A 88 11.80 19.96 6.24
N GLU A 89 12.11 20.77 7.26
CA GLU A 89 12.77 20.33 8.50
C GLU A 89 12.13 19.07 9.12
N PRO A 90 10.79 18.98 9.32
CA PRO A 90 10.20 17.82 9.99
C PRO A 90 10.34 16.50 9.22
N SER A 91 10.58 16.58 7.91
CA SER A 91 10.71 15.45 7.01
C SER A 91 12.13 15.29 6.46
N LEU A 92 13.10 16.08 6.93
CA LEU A 92 14.46 16.12 6.38
C LEU A 92 15.13 14.73 6.42
N ALA A 93 14.95 14.00 7.52
CA ALA A 93 15.47 12.64 7.68
C ALA A 93 14.90 11.67 6.62
N ASP A 94 13.62 11.79 6.26
CA ASP A 94 12.99 10.92 5.25
C ASP A 94 13.58 11.14 3.86
N PHE A 95 13.79 12.41 3.50
CA PHE A 95 14.41 12.75 2.22
C PHE A 95 15.88 12.34 2.19
N LEU A 96 16.67 12.67 3.23
CA LEU A 96 18.08 12.28 3.31
C LEU A 96 18.27 10.76 3.24
N ASN A 97 17.44 9.97 3.95
CA ASN A 97 17.48 8.51 3.83
C ASN A 97 17.23 8.05 2.38
N SER A 98 16.28 8.68 1.70
CA SER A 98 15.96 8.34 0.31
C SER A 98 17.11 8.66 -0.64
N GLU A 99 17.73 9.83 -0.50
CA GLU A 99 18.88 10.25 -1.32
C GLU A 99 20.13 9.38 -1.07
N VAL A 100 20.36 8.96 0.17
CA VAL A 100 21.44 8.01 0.51
C VAL A 100 21.17 6.64 -0.09
N VAL A 101 19.93 6.13 0.01
CA VAL A 101 19.55 4.83 -0.58
C VAL A 101 19.64 4.85 -2.11
N LEU A 102 19.34 5.99 -2.74
CA LEU A 102 19.47 6.22 -4.18
C LEU A 102 20.90 6.53 -4.63
N GLU A 103 21.86 6.57 -3.68
CA GLU A 103 23.29 6.86 -3.93
C GLU A 103 23.51 8.25 -4.55
N THR A 104 22.58 9.19 -4.36
CA THR A 104 22.73 10.60 -4.74
C THR A 104 23.51 11.38 -3.69
N VAL A 105 23.43 10.92 -2.43
CA VAL A 105 24.24 11.40 -1.31
C VAL A 105 25.06 10.22 -0.80
N SER A 106 26.37 10.28 -0.96
CA SER A 106 27.31 9.20 -0.62
C SER A 106 28.19 9.50 0.59
N ASP A 107 28.24 10.77 1.02
CA ASP A 107 28.99 11.19 2.20
C ASP A 107 28.32 12.36 2.95
N VAL A 108 28.87 12.69 4.13
CA VAL A 108 28.36 13.78 4.99
C VAL A 108 28.44 15.16 4.32
N SER A 109 29.46 15.41 3.47
CA SER A 109 29.60 16.69 2.77
C SER A 109 28.51 16.86 1.73
N GLU A 110 28.25 15.84 0.92
CA GLU A 110 27.17 15.83 -0.07
C GLU A 110 25.80 15.99 0.59
N ALA A 111 25.58 15.40 1.76
CA ALA A 111 24.34 15.58 2.53
C ALA A 111 24.12 17.04 2.96
N ILE A 112 25.20 17.71 3.41
CA ILE A 112 25.17 19.12 3.78
C ILE A 112 24.89 19.98 2.55
N ASP A 113 25.59 19.74 1.44
CA ASP A 113 25.42 20.47 0.19
C ASP A 113 24.00 20.32 -0.35
N TRP A 114 23.45 19.12 -0.35
CA TRP A 114 22.05 18.84 -0.71
C TRP A 114 21.08 19.66 0.15
N THR A 115 21.30 19.67 1.47
CA THR A 115 20.45 20.43 2.41
C THR A 115 20.59 21.94 2.18
N MET A 116 21.79 22.43 1.86
CA MET A 116 22.06 23.84 1.57
C MET A 116 21.47 24.31 0.23
N GLN A 117 21.23 23.42 -0.72
CA GLN A 117 20.55 23.75 -1.98
C GLN A 117 19.02 23.87 -1.83
N SER A 118 18.46 23.51 -0.67
CA SER A 118 17.01 23.53 -0.44
C SER A 118 16.43 24.94 -0.25
N PHE A 119 15.13 25.08 -0.53
CA PHE A 119 14.38 26.30 -0.20
C PHE A 119 14.41 26.63 1.30
N MET A 120 14.54 25.61 2.17
CA MET A 120 14.71 25.81 3.61
C MET A 120 15.97 26.62 3.93
N HIS A 121 17.08 26.34 3.24
CA HIS A 121 18.32 27.07 3.42
C HIS A 121 18.19 28.53 2.97
N VAL A 122 17.63 28.76 1.77
CA VAL A 122 17.38 30.10 1.23
C VAL A 122 16.53 30.93 2.22
N ARG A 123 15.48 30.33 2.79
CA ARG A 123 14.64 30.99 3.80
C ARG A 123 15.39 31.27 5.09
N SER A 124 16.23 30.35 5.56
CA SER A 124 17.05 30.54 6.77
C SER A 124 18.06 31.69 6.64
N GLN A 125 18.51 31.99 5.41
CA GLN A 125 19.43 33.09 5.11
C GLN A 125 18.71 34.43 4.87
N SER A 126 17.40 34.41 4.62
CA SER A 126 16.67 35.62 4.22
C SER A 126 16.51 36.60 5.40
N SER A 127 17.00 37.83 5.21
CA SER A 127 16.95 38.94 6.19
C SER A 127 15.57 39.61 6.30
N LEU A 128 14.52 39.06 5.67
CA LEU A 128 13.14 39.54 5.77
C LEU A 128 12.57 39.51 7.20
N ARG A 129 13.31 38.90 8.15
CA ARG A 129 13.11 39.05 9.59
C ARG A 129 14.31 39.76 10.24
N SER A 130 14.45 41.07 10.06
CA SER A 130 15.42 41.86 10.83
C SER A 130 15.03 42.04 12.32
N LYS A 131 13.93 41.42 12.79
CA LYS A 131 13.43 41.56 14.18
C LYS A 131 13.00 40.25 14.85
N MET A 132 13.10 39.10 14.20
CA MET A 132 12.73 37.82 14.80
C MET A 132 13.90 36.83 14.72
N PRO A 133 14.07 35.96 15.73
CA PRO A 133 15.08 34.90 15.68
C PRO A 133 14.93 34.06 14.40
N PRO A 134 16.03 33.51 13.86
CA PRO A 134 15.94 32.57 12.75
C PRO A 134 14.96 31.45 13.12
N LEU A 135 14.05 31.12 12.20
CA LEU A 135 12.99 30.12 12.43
C LEU A 135 13.58 28.72 12.61
N TYR A 136 14.75 28.48 12.01
CA TYR A 136 15.46 27.21 12.00
C TYR A 136 16.90 27.39 12.48
N PRO A 137 17.48 26.37 13.17
CA PRO A 137 18.93 26.26 13.32
C PRO A 137 19.64 26.32 11.96
N CYS A 138 20.95 26.55 11.97
CA CYS A 138 21.76 26.47 10.75
C CYS A 138 21.45 25.17 9.98
N SER A 139 21.21 25.24 8.67
CA SER A 139 20.83 24.08 7.85
C SER A 139 21.84 22.93 7.95
N LYS A 140 23.13 23.26 8.15
CA LYS A 140 24.18 22.28 8.43
C LYS A 140 23.92 21.51 9.74
N THR A 141 23.53 22.21 10.81
CA THR A 141 23.18 21.59 12.10
C THR A 141 21.97 20.67 11.95
N LEU A 142 20.93 21.10 11.23
CA LEU A 142 19.76 20.26 10.97
C LEU A 142 20.10 19.02 10.16
N CYS A 143 20.95 19.14 9.14
CA CYS A 143 21.44 18.00 8.36
C CYS A 143 22.18 17.00 9.26
N LEU A 144 23.11 17.47 10.09
CA LEU A 144 23.88 16.59 10.99
C LEU A 144 22.97 15.90 12.01
N GLN A 145 22.00 16.61 12.60
CA GLN A 145 21.01 16.02 13.51
C GLN A 145 20.13 14.96 12.82
N ALA A 146 19.75 15.21 11.56
CA ALA A 146 18.99 14.24 10.77
C ALA A 146 19.82 12.99 10.47
N LEU A 147 21.09 13.14 10.07
CA LEU A 147 22.01 12.01 9.88
C LEU A 147 22.22 11.22 11.17
N GLU A 148 22.47 11.89 12.30
CA GLU A 148 22.60 11.25 13.62
C GLU A 148 21.34 10.45 13.97
N SER A 149 20.15 11.01 13.70
CA SER A 149 18.87 10.32 13.94
C SER A 149 18.71 9.08 13.05
N LEU A 150 19.12 9.16 11.78
CA LEU A 150 19.09 8.05 10.84
C LEU A 150 20.05 6.94 11.23
N VAL A 151 21.26 7.28 11.71
CA VAL A 151 22.25 6.31 12.21
C VAL A 151 21.76 5.66 13.50
N ALA A 152 21.31 6.47 14.48
CA ALA A 152 20.81 5.99 15.76
C ALA A 152 19.61 5.05 15.63
N SER A 153 18.88 5.15 14.51
CA SER A 153 17.74 4.31 14.20
C SER A 153 18.00 3.25 13.14
N ALA A 154 19.29 3.00 12.84
CA ALA A 154 19.77 1.96 11.94
C ALA A 154 19.15 2.02 10.53
N ARG A 155 18.97 3.23 9.98
CA ARG A 155 18.51 3.46 8.60
C ARG A 155 19.67 3.67 7.65
N ILE A 156 20.68 4.40 8.12
CA ILE A 156 21.95 4.58 7.43
C ILE A 156 23.08 4.14 8.36
N GLU A 157 24.25 3.90 7.79
CA GLU A 157 25.47 3.60 8.52
C GLU A 157 26.61 4.46 7.96
N TYR A 158 27.60 4.74 8.82
CA TYR A 158 28.85 5.35 8.37
C TYR A 158 29.79 4.25 7.87
N GLY A 159 30.48 4.52 6.77
CA GLY A 159 31.56 3.64 6.33
C GLY A 159 32.78 3.71 7.24
N ASN A 160 33.78 2.88 6.93
CA ASN A 160 34.99 2.73 7.75
C ASN A 160 35.81 4.02 7.88
N ASP A 161 35.66 4.94 6.92
CA ASP A 161 36.30 6.26 6.92
C ASP A 161 35.56 7.29 7.78
N LEU A 162 34.39 6.94 8.34
CA LEU A 162 33.49 7.80 9.13
C LEU A 162 32.90 9.00 8.37
N PHE A 163 33.16 9.11 7.07
CA PHE A 163 32.66 10.20 6.23
C PHE A 163 31.66 9.71 5.19
N SER A 164 31.89 8.52 4.62
CA SER A 164 30.96 7.87 3.72
C SER A 164 29.70 7.42 4.47
N VAL A 165 28.57 7.47 3.78
CA VAL A 165 27.26 7.10 4.31
C VAL A 165 26.60 6.12 3.35
N SER A 166 26.07 5.01 3.86
CA SER A 166 25.34 4.01 3.08
C SER A 166 23.97 3.69 3.68
N GLY A 167 23.03 3.33 2.83
CA GLY A 167 21.70 2.88 3.25
C GLY A 167 21.73 1.44 3.74
N THR A 168 21.28 1.22 4.98
CA THR A 168 21.04 -0.12 5.53
C THR A 168 19.80 -0.78 4.90
N ASP A 169 19.58 -2.06 5.17
CA ASP A 169 18.36 -2.76 4.75
C ASP A 169 17.07 -2.08 5.24
N ALA A 170 17.04 -1.58 6.47
CA ALA A 170 15.89 -0.86 7.00
C ALA A 170 15.67 0.48 6.28
N GLY A 171 16.75 1.23 6.02
CA GLY A 171 16.69 2.46 5.21
C GLY A 171 16.16 2.21 3.80
N ARG A 172 16.60 1.11 3.17
CA ARG A 172 16.11 0.66 1.85
C ARG A 172 14.63 0.32 1.88
N ILE A 173 14.16 -0.42 2.89
CA ILE A 173 12.72 -0.70 3.07
C ILE A 173 11.93 0.62 3.18
N GLN A 174 12.40 1.58 3.99
CA GLN A 174 11.71 2.85 4.16
C GLN A 174 11.51 3.57 2.82
N SER A 175 12.59 3.69 2.06
CA SER A 175 12.62 4.42 0.78
C SER A 175 11.76 3.70 -0.27
N GLN A 176 11.93 2.39 -0.43
CA GLN A 176 11.19 1.57 -1.40
C GLN A 176 9.68 1.57 -1.15
N GLN A 177 9.25 1.56 0.10
CA GLN A 177 7.83 1.59 0.48
C GLN A 177 7.29 3.02 0.67
N CYS A 178 8.13 4.04 0.45
CA CYS A 178 7.82 5.46 0.64
C CYS A 178 7.15 5.75 2.00
N LEU A 179 7.75 5.21 3.08
CA LEU A 179 7.22 5.36 4.44
C LEU A 179 7.85 6.54 5.16
N LYS A 180 7.08 7.16 6.06
CA LYS A 180 7.60 8.18 6.98
C LYS A 180 8.54 7.54 8.00
N TYR A 181 9.44 8.33 8.56
CA TYR A 181 10.38 7.93 9.61
C TYR A 181 9.66 7.26 10.79
N ALA A 182 8.60 7.90 11.30
CA ALA A 182 7.81 7.39 12.42
C ALA A 182 7.18 6.02 12.11
N THR A 183 6.69 5.83 10.87
CA THR A 183 6.01 4.60 10.46
C THR A 183 6.95 3.41 10.37
N LEU A 184 8.12 3.56 9.72
CA LEU A 184 9.08 2.45 9.73
C LEU A 184 9.60 2.16 11.14
N ARG A 185 9.78 3.19 11.98
CA ARG A 185 10.15 2.97 13.38
C ARG A 185 9.11 2.13 14.12
N ALA A 186 7.82 2.40 13.93
CA ALA A 186 6.73 1.62 14.52
C ALA A 186 6.74 0.17 14.01
N VAL A 187 7.01 -0.05 12.71
CA VAL A 187 7.16 -1.39 12.13
C VAL A 187 8.33 -2.15 12.77
N MET A 188 9.51 -1.52 12.88
CA MET A 188 10.69 -2.15 13.49
C MET A 188 10.40 -2.55 14.95
N GLN A 189 9.86 -1.61 15.74
CA GLN A 189 9.50 -1.86 17.14
C GLN A 189 8.44 -2.96 17.29
N PHE A 190 7.46 -3.02 16.39
CA PHE A 190 6.44 -4.06 16.40
C PHE A 190 7.05 -5.44 16.11
N VAL A 191 7.89 -5.55 15.09
CA VAL A 191 8.48 -6.85 14.69
C VAL A 191 9.48 -7.34 15.74
N GLU A 192 10.27 -6.45 16.35
CA GLU A 192 11.25 -6.83 17.38
C GLU A 192 10.60 -7.04 18.76
N GLY A 193 9.52 -6.32 19.07
CA GLY A 193 8.90 -6.33 20.40
C GLY A 193 7.91 -7.47 20.63
N ASN A 194 7.54 -8.22 19.60
CA ASN A 194 6.58 -9.33 19.71
C ASN A 194 7.25 -10.68 19.43
N GLU A 195 7.22 -11.59 20.41
CA GLU A 195 7.72 -12.96 20.24
C GLU A 195 6.95 -13.73 19.14
N SER A 196 5.64 -13.45 19.00
CA SER A 196 4.78 -14.03 17.98
C SER A 196 3.87 -12.98 17.38
N VAL A 197 4.01 -12.76 16.07
CA VAL A 197 3.15 -11.84 15.32
C VAL A 197 1.89 -12.58 14.88
N SER A 198 0.73 -12.10 15.33
CA SER A 198 -0.59 -12.61 14.90
C SER A 198 -1.29 -11.62 13.96
N THR A 199 -2.23 -12.12 13.15
CA THR A 199 -3.00 -11.28 12.22
C THR A 199 -3.73 -10.12 12.91
N PRO A 200 -4.40 -10.29 14.08
CA PRO A 200 -5.05 -9.17 14.77
C PRO A 200 -4.06 -8.10 15.26
N LEU A 201 -2.89 -8.51 15.75
CA LEU A 201 -1.84 -7.59 16.18
C LEU A 201 -1.30 -6.80 14.99
N LEU A 202 -1.05 -7.48 13.88
CA LEU A 202 -0.58 -6.82 12.66
C LEU A 202 -1.63 -5.85 12.12
N LEU A 203 -2.93 -6.21 12.11
CA LEU A 203 -4.01 -5.30 11.73
C LEU A 203 -4.05 -4.02 12.58
N ASN A 204 -3.75 -4.12 13.88
CA ASN A 204 -3.66 -2.93 14.75
C ASN A 204 -2.49 -2.02 14.36
N LEU A 205 -1.32 -2.57 14.04
CA LEU A 205 -0.21 -1.78 13.50
C LEU A 205 -0.61 -1.09 12.19
N LEU A 206 -1.22 -1.82 11.25
CA LEU A 206 -1.63 -1.23 9.98
C LEU A 206 -2.67 -0.13 10.18
N ALA A 207 -3.61 -0.33 11.10
CA ALA A 207 -4.64 0.65 11.43
C ALA A 207 -4.08 1.90 12.14
N SER A 208 -3.02 1.77 12.93
CA SER A 208 -2.38 2.92 13.58
C SER A 208 -1.67 3.82 12.56
N GLU A 209 -1.02 3.20 11.56
CA GLU A 209 -0.25 3.93 10.54
C GLU A 209 -1.11 4.45 9.39
N ALA A 210 -2.20 3.76 9.05
CA ALA A 210 -3.15 4.15 8.00
C ALA A 210 -4.37 4.95 8.54
N ARG A 211 -4.23 5.56 9.73
CA ARG A 211 -5.31 6.13 10.53
C ARG A 211 -6.24 7.06 9.75
N VAL A 212 -7.54 6.80 9.86
CA VAL A 212 -8.64 7.64 9.36
C VAL A 212 -9.48 8.14 10.52
N PRO A 213 -9.82 9.44 10.57
CA PRO A 213 -10.60 9.99 11.67
C PRO A 213 -12.04 9.47 11.71
N LEU A 214 -12.53 9.15 12.90
CA LEU A 214 -13.91 8.77 13.15
C LEU A 214 -14.81 10.01 13.21
N ARG A 215 -15.78 10.10 12.29
CA ARG A 215 -16.68 11.26 12.20
C ARG A 215 -17.94 11.07 13.04
N ARG A 216 -18.64 12.19 13.29
CA ARG A 216 -19.95 12.18 13.96
C ARG A 216 -20.97 11.49 13.05
N GLY A 217 -21.77 10.58 13.62
CA GLY A 217 -22.81 9.84 12.89
C GLY A 217 -22.39 8.46 12.37
N GLU A 218 -21.10 8.20 12.17
CA GLU A 218 -20.63 6.90 11.62
C GLU A 218 -20.66 5.77 12.64
N LYS A 219 -20.57 6.09 13.94
CA LYS A 219 -20.41 5.11 15.04
C LYS A 219 -21.47 4.01 15.02
N ALA A 220 -22.74 4.35 14.75
CA ALA A 220 -23.83 3.39 14.75
C ALA A 220 -23.68 2.35 13.63
N THR A 221 -23.43 2.82 12.41
CA THR A 221 -23.22 1.99 11.21
C THR A 221 -22.00 1.09 11.39
N LEU A 222 -20.86 1.66 11.79
CA LEU A 222 -19.61 0.91 12.02
C LEU A 222 -19.77 -0.13 13.14
N THR A 223 -20.45 0.24 14.23
CA THR A 223 -20.73 -0.70 15.33
C THR A 223 -21.65 -1.85 14.91
N SER A 224 -22.60 -1.59 14.00
CA SER A 224 -23.43 -2.65 13.43
C SER A 224 -22.59 -3.64 12.62
N ILE A 225 -21.71 -3.13 11.75
CA ILE A 225 -20.80 -3.95 10.92
C ILE A 225 -19.87 -4.80 11.80
N ASN A 226 -19.29 -4.21 12.86
CA ASN A 226 -18.42 -4.90 13.82
C ASN A 226 -19.09 -6.10 14.50
N LYS A 227 -20.40 -6.03 14.74
CA LYS A 227 -21.13 -7.11 15.43
C LYS A 227 -21.39 -8.32 14.55
N THR A 228 -21.66 -8.11 13.26
CA THR A 228 -22.22 -9.14 12.36
C THR A 228 -21.27 -9.64 11.29
N HIS A 229 -20.31 -8.83 10.84
CA HIS A 229 -19.56 -9.12 9.61
C HIS A 229 -18.03 -9.16 9.79
N LEU A 230 -17.49 -8.66 10.90
CA LEU A 230 -16.04 -8.68 11.13
C LEU A 230 -15.54 -10.05 11.57
N ARG A 231 -14.41 -10.45 11.00
CA ARG A 231 -13.69 -11.66 11.39
C ARG A 231 -13.08 -11.52 12.79
N PHE A 232 -12.36 -10.42 13.02
CA PHE A 232 -11.77 -10.10 14.30
C PHE A 232 -12.56 -8.95 14.91
N ARG A 233 -13.53 -9.33 15.75
CA ARG A 233 -14.39 -8.39 16.46
C ARG A 233 -13.54 -7.43 17.30
N LEU A 234 -13.83 -6.14 17.16
CA LEU A 234 -13.17 -5.08 17.92
C LEU A 234 -13.94 -4.80 19.20
N GLU A 235 -13.25 -4.88 20.33
CA GLU A 235 -13.82 -4.65 21.65
C GLU A 235 -13.58 -3.21 22.10
N GLY A 236 -14.67 -2.51 22.42
CA GLY A 236 -14.62 -1.19 23.03
C GLY A 236 -14.58 -1.29 24.56
N PRO A 237 -14.83 -0.17 25.26
CA PRO A 237 -14.87 -0.15 26.72
C PRO A 237 -15.83 -1.20 27.27
N ASN A 238 -15.40 -1.91 28.32
CA ASN A 238 -16.14 -2.99 28.99
C ASN A 238 -16.42 -4.23 28.11
N GLY A 239 -15.59 -4.50 27.10
CA GLY A 239 -15.70 -5.70 26.25
C GLY A 239 -16.87 -5.68 25.27
N LYS A 240 -17.55 -4.53 25.12
CA LYS A 240 -18.69 -4.40 24.20
C LYS A 240 -18.18 -4.20 22.78
N ALA A 241 -18.76 -4.92 21.81
CA ALA A 241 -18.52 -4.70 20.39
C ALA A 241 -19.02 -3.32 19.96
N SER A 242 -18.15 -2.31 20.04
CA SER A 242 -18.48 -0.91 19.82
C SER A 242 -17.28 -0.16 19.30
N ILE A 243 -17.47 0.61 18.22
CA ILE A 243 -16.40 1.43 17.63
C ILE A 243 -16.35 2.78 18.32
N GLN A 244 -15.17 3.18 18.81
CA GLN A 244 -15.02 4.37 19.66
C GLN A 244 -13.97 5.36 19.18
N ASP A 245 -12.91 4.89 18.55
CA ASP A 245 -11.77 5.71 18.13
C ASP A 245 -11.39 5.47 16.66
N ASP A 246 -10.44 6.27 16.19
CA ASP A 246 -9.92 6.25 14.82
C ASP A 246 -9.20 4.94 14.49
N LEU A 247 -8.52 4.34 15.46
CA LEU A 247 -7.82 3.06 15.31
C LEU A 247 -8.83 1.95 15.00
N MET A 248 -9.90 1.86 15.80
CA MET A 248 -10.97 0.88 15.61
C MET A 248 -11.70 1.11 14.29
N LYS A 249 -11.96 2.36 13.89
CA LYS A 249 -12.54 2.66 12.57
C LYS A 249 -11.63 2.14 11.46
N THR A 250 -10.35 2.49 11.50
CA THR A 250 -9.39 2.12 10.44
C THR A 250 -9.23 0.60 10.36
N ASN A 251 -9.07 -0.09 11.49
CA ASN A 251 -9.01 -1.55 11.54
C ASN A 251 -10.28 -2.18 10.95
N LEU A 252 -11.46 -1.66 11.32
CA LEU A 252 -12.72 -2.12 10.76
C LEU A 252 -12.79 -1.95 9.24
N LEU A 253 -12.39 -0.79 8.70
CA LEU A 253 -12.41 -0.54 7.25
C LEU A 253 -11.45 -1.49 6.49
N LEU A 254 -10.28 -1.78 7.07
CA LEU A 254 -9.35 -2.78 6.52
C LEU A 254 -10.00 -4.17 6.50
N GLN A 255 -10.56 -4.62 7.62
CA GLN A 255 -11.23 -5.94 7.70
C GLN A 255 -12.45 -6.03 6.78
N ALA A 256 -13.24 -4.96 6.69
CA ALA A 256 -14.39 -4.88 5.79
C ALA A 256 -13.96 -4.99 4.33
N SER A 257 -12.85 -4.34 3.94
CA SER A 257 -12.27 -4.45 2.60
C SER A 257 -11.85 -5.88 2.26
N LEU A 258 -11.23 -6.59 3.20
CA LEU A 258 -10.82 -7.99 3.04
C LEU A 258 -12.01 -8.96 2.96
N GLY A 259 -13.09 -8.65 3.68
CA GLY A 259 -14.35 -9.41 3.67
C GLY A 259 -15.32 -9.02 2.55
N ARG A 260 -14.97 -8.02 1.72
CA ARG A 260 -15.88 -7.38 0.74
C ARG A 260 -17.21 -6.91 1.34
N VAL A 261 -17.17 -6.41 2.56
CA VAL A 261 -18.32 -5.85 3.28
C VAL A 261 -18.43 -4.37 2.94
N THR A 262 -19.52 -3.95 2.30
CA THR A 262 -19.71 -2.54 1.93
C THR A 262 -20.43 -1.76 3.04
N PRO A 263 -19.84 -0.67 3.55
CA PRO A 263 -20.48 0.19 4.56
C PRO A 263 -21.68 0.98 4.03
N ARG A 264 -21.97 0.93 2.72
CA ARG A 264 -23.07 1.66 2.04
C ARG A 264 -23.01 3.18 2.26
N ASP A 265 -21.79 3.70 2.26
CA ASP A 265 -21.48 5.12 2.35
C ASP A 265 -20.26 5.37 1.46
N GLU A 266 -20.45 6.16 0.40
CA GLU A 266 -19.40 6.44 -0.60
C GLU A 266 -18.16 7.07 0.04
N VAL A 267 -18.33 7.84 1.11
CA VAL A 267 -17.21 8.49 1.79
C VAL A 267 -16.40 7.47 2.59
N LEU A 268 -17.06 6.53 3.25
CA LEU A 268 -16.38 5.42 3.93
C LEU A 268 -15.68 4.50 2.93
N ASP A 269 -16.22 4.33 1.73
CA ASP A 269 -15.57 3.56 0.65
C ASP A 269 -14.28 4.26 0.17
N MET A 270 -14.32 5.58 -0.02
CA MET A 270 -13.11 6.37 -0.36
C MET A 270 -12.06 6.33 0.76
N GLU A 271 -12.48 6.42 2.01
CA GLU A 271 -11.59 6.31 3.16
C GLU A 271 -10.99 4.91 3.30
N ALA A 272 -11.78 3.86 3.06
CA ALA A 272 -11.32 2.48 3.06
C ALA A 272 -10.24 2.25 1.98
N GLU A 273 -10.42 2.82 0.78
CA GLU A 273 -9.43 2.77 -0.28
C GLU A 273 -8.13 3.47 0.14
N SER A 274 -8.24 4.67 0.70
CA SER A 274 -7.08 5.44 1.15
C SER A 274 -6.29 4.73 2.26
N CYS A 275 -6.97 4.15 3.25
CA CYS A 275 -6.27 3.43 4.32
C CYS A 275 -5.68 2.11 3.81
N LEU A 276 -6.33 1.46 2.85
CA LEU A 276 -5.86 0.22 2.25
C LEU A 276 -4.53 0.42 1.49
N GLU A 277 -4.37 1.51 0.75
CA GLU A 277 -3.12 1.82 0.04
C GLU A 277 -1.94 2.01 1.01
N THR A 278 -2.14 2.75 2.09
CA THR A 278 -1.11 2.90 3.14
C THR A 278 -0.84 1.56 3.84
N ALA A 279 -1.88 0.82 4.23
CA ALA A 279 -1.76 -0.46 4.93
C ALA A 279 -0.98 -1.50 4.11
N LYS A 280 -1.17 -1.55 2.78
CA LYS A 280 -0.38 -2.43 1.89
C LYS A 280 1.12 -2.17 1.98
N ARG A 281 1.54 -0.89 1.98
CA ARG A 281 2.95 -0.50 2.06
C ARG A 281 3.55 -0.82 3.43
N VAL A 282 2.81 -0.54 4.50
CA VAL A 282 3.23 -0.84 5.87
C VAL A 282 3.33 -2.36 6.09
N ALA A 283 2.35 -3.14 5.61
CA ALA A 283 2.39 -4.60 5.69
C ALA A 283 3.56 -5.18 4.89
N ARG A 284 3.89 -4.58 3.72
CA ARG A 284 5.06 -4.98 2.93
C ARG A 284 6.36 -4.69 3.67
N ALA A 285 6.49 -3.51 4.28
CA ALA A 285 7.66 -3.17 5.08
C ALA A 285 7.81 -4.11 6.29
N ALA A 286 6.72 -4.47 6.96
CA ALA A 286 6.75 -5.44 8.06
C ALA A 286 7.20 -6.83 7.61
N LEU A 287 6.77 -7.28 6.43
CA LEU A 287 7.24 -8.51 5.80
C LEU A 287 8.74 -8.45 5.51
N ASP A 288 9.18 -7.43 4.77
CA ASP A 288 10.58 -7.31 4.33
C ASP A 288 11.51 -7.23 5.55
N TYR A 289 11.11 -6.47 6.58
CA TYR A 289 11.87 -6.36 7.82
C TYR A 289 11.90 -7.70 8.60
N ALA A 290 10.78 -8.43 8.68
CA ALA A 290 10.76 -9.75 9.32
C ALA A 290 11.66 -10.77 8.61
N ILE A 291 11.77 -10.71 7.27
CA ILE A 291 12.67 -11.55 6.47
C ILE A 291 14.13 -11.23 6.81
N ILE A 292 14.51 -9.95 6.84
CA ILE A 292 15.87 -9.50 7.19
C ILE A 292 16.26 -9.96 8.60
N ARG A 293 15.31 -9.92 9.55
CA ARG A 293 15.50 -10.41 10.92
C ARG A 293 15.39 -11.93 11.06
N ARG A 294 15.13 -12.65 9.96
CA ARG A 294 14.94 -14.12 9.91
C ARG A 294 13.85 -14.62 10.84
N LEU A 295 12.81 -13.83 11.08
CA LEU A 295 11.65 -14.21 11.89
C LEU A 295 10.64 -14.92 11.00
N GLY A 296 10.70 -16.25 10.96
CA GLY A 296 9.96 -17.07 10.00
C GLY A 296 8.44 -17.04 10.21
N SER A 297 7.98 -17.24 11.44
CA SER A 297 6.55 -17.19 11.78
C SER A 297 5.95 -15.81 11.45
N ALA A 298 6.65 -14.74 11.85
CA ALA A 298 6.24 -13.37 11.55
C ALA A 298 6.25 -13.09 10.04
N SER A 299 7.27 -13.55 9.30
CA SER A 299 7.36 -13.39 7.84
C SER A 299 6.16 -14.01 7.12
N VAL A 300 5.77 -15.24 7.49
CA VAL A 300 4.60 -15.90 6.89
C VAL A 300 3.31 -15.13 7.20
N VAL A 301 3.09 -14.71 8.45
CA VAL A 301 1.90 -13.94 8.83
C VAL A 301 1.84 -12.58 8.12
N CYS A 302 2.97 -11.86 8.05
CA CYS A 302 3.08 -10.60 7.34
C CYS A 302 2.80 -10.78 5.84
N TYR A 303 3.33 -11.84 5.23
CA TYR A 303 3.10 -12.15 3.81
C TYR A 303 1.62 -12.41 3.52
N LEU A 304 0.99 -13.28 4.32
CA LEU A 304 -0.41 -13.64 4.15
C LEU A 304 -1.33 -12.42 4.30
N LEU A 305 -1.11 -11.57 5.32
CA LEU A 305 -1.92 -10.36 5.45
C LEU A 305 -1.64 -9.34 4.34
N TRP A 306 -0.38 -9.14 3.96
CA TRP A 306 -0.02 -8.26 2.85
C TRP A 306 -0.67 -8.70 1.52
N ARG A 307 -0.62 -9.99 1.21
CA ARG A 307 -1.27 -10.57 0.03
C ARG A 307 -2.79 -10.39 0.13
N SER A 308 -3.38 -10.66 1.29
CA SER A 308 -4.81 -10.46 1.53
C SER A 308 -5.24 -9.02 1.26
N LEU A 309 -4.49 -8.01 1.72
CA LEU A 309 -4.78 -6.59 1.48
C LEU A 309 -4.67 -6.24 0.00
N ARG A 310 -3.67 -6.80 -0.68
CA ARG A 310 -3.48 -6.60 -2.12
C ARG A 310 -4.64 -7.18 -2.94
N LEU A 311 -5.12 -8.36 -2.56
CA LEU A 311 -6.19 -9.08 -3.26
C LEU A 311 -7.60 -8.73 -2.76
N ARG A 312 -7.72 -7.96 -1.67
CA ARG A 312 -8.98 -7.66 -0.96
C ARG A 312 -9.77 -8.93 -0.66
N LEU A 313 -9.07 -9.90 -0.10
CA LEU A 313 -9.59 -11.23 0.15
C LEU A 313 -8.84 -11.87 1.31
N TRP A 314 -9.55 -12.48 2.25
CA TRP A 314 -8.93 -13.28 3.30
C TRP A 314 -8.32 -14.58 2.75
N GLU A 315 -7.24 -15.07 3.38
CA GLU A 315 -6.56 -16.31 2.96
C GLU A 315 -7.43 -17.56 3.04
N ASP A 316 -8.36 -17.61 3.99
CA ASP A 316 -9.34 -18.66 4.20
C ASP A 316 -10.74 -18.22 3.74
N ALA A 317 -10.82 -17.29 2.78
CA ALA A 317 -12.09 -16.86 2.24
C ALA A 317 -12.90 -18.06 1.71
N PRO A 318 -14.23 -18.06 1.90
CA PRO A 318 -15.09 -19.12 1.38
C PRO A 318 -14.98 -19.20 -0.14
N GLY A 319 -15.26 -20.38 -0.72
CA GLY A 319 -15.16 -20.61 -2.16
C GLY A 319 -15.98 -19.63 -3.00
N SER A 320 -17.16 -19.25 -2.48
CA SER A 320 -18.01 -18.21 -3.06
C SER A 320 -17.32 -16.85 -3.27
N LEU A 321 -16.30 -16.51 -2.49
CA LEU A 321 -15.46 -15.32 -2.69
C LEU A 321 -14.14 -15.67 -3.39
N GLY A 322 -13.48 -16.76 -2.98
CA GLY A 322 -12.18 -17.17 -3.50
C GLY A 322 -12.20 -17.48 -4.99
N LEU A 323 -13.28 -18.02 -5.54
CA LEU A 323 -13.39 -18.32 -6.96
C LEU A 323 -13.57 -17.05 -7.82
N GLN A 324 -14.05 -15.94 -7.27
CA GLN A 324 -14.23 -14.67 -7.99
C GLN A 324 -12.89 -13.98 -8.34
N GLN A 325 -11.75 -14.59 -8.00
CA GLN A 325 -10.43 -14.12 -8.44
C GLN A 325 -10.18 -14.34 -9.93
N ILE A 326 -10.98 -15.17 -10.60
CA ILE A 326 -10.95 -15.35 -12.06
C ILE A 326 -12.03 -14.44 -12.66
N ASP A 327 -11.63 -13.52 -13.54
CA ASP A 327 -12.50 -12.47 -14.10
C ASP A 327 -13.76 -13.01 -14.82
N VAL A 328 -13.68 -14.20 -15.39
CA VAL A 328 -14.81 -14.86 -16.09
C VAL A 328 -15.89 -15.36 -15.11
N ILE A 329 -15.55 -15.56 -13.83
CA ILE A 329 -16.46 -16.14 -12.84
C ILE A 329 -17.28 -15.03 -12.18
N THR A 330 -18.59 -15.07 -12.38
CA THR A 330 -19.51 -14.15 -11.72
C THR A 330 -19.74 -14.54 -10.25
N GLU A 331 -20.27 -13.63 -9.44
CA GLU A 331 -20.67 -13.94 -8.05
C GLU A 331 -21.67 -15.11 -7.98
N GLN A 332 -22.58 -15.22 -8.95
CA GLN A 332 -23.55 -16.32 -9.01
C GLN A 332 -22.88 -17.65 -9.36
N ASP A 333 -21.90 -17.63 -10.28
CA ASP A 333 -21.13 -18.82 -10.64
C ASP A 333 -20.33 -19.31 -9.44
N ALA A 334 -19.63 -18.42 -8.74
CA ALA A 334 -18.86 -18.75 -7.56
C ALA A 334 -19.73 -19.36 -6.46
N LYS A 335 -20.90 -18.79 -6.16
CA LYS A 335 -21.85 -19.35 -5.19
C LYS A 335 -22.34 -20.75 -5.58
N ARG A 336 -22.68 -20.96 -6.86
CA ARG A 336 -23.12 -22.28 -7.34
C ARG A 336 -22.02 -23.32 -7.29
N LEU A 337 -20.80 -22.95 -7.68
CA LEU A 337 -19.63 -23.84 -7.61
C LEU A 337 -19.33 -24.23 -6.16
N ASP A 338 -19.39 -23.28 -5.24
CA ASP A 338 -19.20 -23.49 -3.80
C ASP A 338 -20.24 -24.47 -3.24
N ILE A 339 -21.52 -24.28 -3.57
CA ILE A 339 -22.61 -25.21 -3.18
C ILE A 339 -22.40 -26.62 -3.77
N CYS A 340 -21.86 -26.71 -5.00
CA CYS A 340 -21.56 -27.97 -5.67
C CYS A 340 -20.25 -28.64 -5.20
N GLY A 341 -19.57 -28.09 -4.19
CA GLY A 341 -18.36 -28.68 -3.59
C GLY A 341 -17.04 -28.26 -4.22
N VAL A 342 -17.04 -27.23 -5.08
CA VAL A 342 -15.82 -26.60 -5.62
C VAL A 342 -15.53 -25.36 -4.79
N HIS A 343 -14.60 -25.48 -3.86
CA HIS A 343 -14.27 -24.44 -2.88
C HIS A 343 -12.97 -23.67 -3.20
N THR A 344 -12.05 -24.25 -3.99
CA THR A 344 -10.74 -23.64 -4.28
C THR A 344 -10.42 -23.57 -5.76
N LEU A 345 -9.53 -22.66 -6.15
CA LEU A 345 -9.04 -22.53 -7.53
C LEU A 345 -8.35 -23.81 -8.02
N ARG A 346 -7.60 -24.50 -7.14
CA ARG A 346 -6.97 -25.78 -7.48
C ARG A 346 -8.02 -26.88 -7.76
N GLN A 347 -9.15 -26.89 -7.05
CA GLN A 347 -10.25 -27.82 -7.35
C GLN A 347 -10.92 -27.46 -8.68
N LEU A 348 -11.18 -26.18 -8.93
CA LEU A 348 -11.79 -25.71 -10.18
C LEU A 348 -10.90 -26.03 -11.40
N ARG A 349 -9.59 -25.88 -11.27
CA ARG A 349 -8.60 -26.24 -12.30
C ARG A 349 -8.67 -27.71 -12.70
N ARG A 350 -8.96 -28.60 -11.74
CA ARG A 350 -9.09 -30.05 -11.98
C ARG A 350 -10.48 -30.44 -12.51
N ALA A 351 -11.46 -29.53 -12.44
CA ALA A 351 -12.81 -29.77 -12.92
C ALA A 351 -12.84 -29.71 -14.47
N PRO A 352 -13.30 -30.76 -15.16
CA PRO A 352 -13.46 -30.69 -16.60
C PRO A 352 -14.65 -29.78 -16.96
N TRP A 353 -14.59 -29.14 -18.13
CA TRP A 353 -15.56 -28.12 -18.56
C TRP A 353 -17.02 -28.61 -18.54
N HIS A 354 -17.29 -29.88 -18.88
CA HIS A 354 -18.64 -30.44 -18.88
C HIS A 354 -19.24 -30.59 -17.47
N VAL A 355 -18.41 -30.80 -16.44
CA VAL A 355 -18.84 -30.79 -15.03
C VAL A 355 -19.19 -29.37 -14.60
N ILE A 356 -18.35 -28.39 -14.97
CA ILE A 356 -18.62 -26.97 -14.71
C ILE A 356 -19.95 -26.55 -15.37
N GLN A 357 -20.15 -26.93 -16.64
CA GLN A 357 -21.39 -26.66 -17.37
C GLN A 357 -22.61 -27.24 -16.65
N LYS A 358 -22.52 -28.48 -16.16
CA LYS A 358 -23.60 -29.15 -15.42
C LYS A 358 -23.92 -28.44 -14.10
N TYR A 359 -22.91 -28.02 -13.36
CA TYR A 359 -23.09 -27.34 -12.06
C TYR A 359 -23.65 -25.93 -12.22
N LEU A 360 -23.13 -25.17 -13.19
CA LEU A 360 -23.56 -23.79 -13.44
C LEU A 360 -24.86 -23.70 -14.24
N ARG A 361 -25.22 -24.76 -14.98
CA ARG A 361 -26.32 -24.77 -15.96
C ARG A 361 -26.17 -23.64 -16.99
N CYS A 362 -24.94 -23.43 -17.46
CA CYS A 362 -24.57 -22.36 -18.38
C CYS A 362 -24.34 -22.88 -19.80
N THR A 363 -24.03 -21.98 -20.73
CA THR A 363 -23.60 -22.34 -22.09
C THR A 363 -22.27 -23.09 -22.07
N GLN A 364 -22.02 -23.89 -23.11
CA GLN A 364 -20.75 -24.59 -23.28
C GLN A 364 -19.59 -23.59 -23.36
N GLU A 365 -19.76 -22.50 -24.11
CA GLU A 365 -18.75 -21.45 -24.26
C GLU A 365 -18.32 -20.84 -22.91
N HIS A 366 -19.28 -20.56 -22.01
CA HIS A 366 -18.97 -20.02 -20.68
C HIS A 366 -18.21 -21.03 -19.82
N ALA A 367 -18.64 -22.30 -19.83
CA ALA A 367 -17.97 -23.36 -19.08
C ALA A 367 -16.54 -23.63 -19.57
N GLU A 368 -16.34 -23.62 -20.89
CA GLU A 368 -15.02 -23.72 -21.51
C GLU A 368 -14.14 -22.50 -21.20
N ALA A 369 -14.71 -21.30 -21.17
CA ALA A 369 -14.00 -20.08 -20.80
C ALA A 369 -13.50 -20.14 -19.35
N ILE A 370 -14.36 -20.56 -18.40
CA ILE A 370 -13.98 -20.78 -17.00
C ILE A 370 -12.90 -21.86 -16.89
N HIS A 371 -13.09 -23.01 -17.54
CA HIS A 371 -12.12 -24.10 -17.52
C HIS A 371 -10.77 -23.65 -18.09
N ARG A 372 -10.76 -22.95 -19.23
CA ARG A 372 -9.55 -22.42 -19.86
C ARG A 372 -8.83 -21.45 -18.91
N ALA A 373 -9.56 -20.51 -18.30
CA ALA A 373 -9.00 -19.54 -17.38
C ALA A 373 -8.42 -20.19 -16.10
N ALA A 374 -9.04 -21.25 -15.58
CA ALA A 374 -8.51 -21.99 -14.43
C ALA A 374 -7.30 -22.88 -14.80
N SER A 375 -7.32 -23.47 -16.00
CA SER A 375 -6.26 -24.34 -16.52
C SER A 375 -4.98 -23.61 -16.91
N THR A 376 -5.02 -22.30 -17.15
CA THR A 376 -3.82 -21.48 -17.45
C THR A 376 -3.08 -20.98 -16.21
N LEU A 377 -3.69 -21.09 -15.02
CA LEU A 377 -3.07 -20.66 -13.75
C LEU A 377 -1.74 -21.38 -13.49
N LEU A 378 -0.78 -20.68 -12.87
CA LEU A 378 0.49 -21.27 -12.47
C LEU A 378 0.27 -22.23 -11.30
N ALA A 379 0.63 -23.50 -11.48
CA ALA A 379 0.34 -24.56 -10.53
C ALA A 379 1.60 -25.39 -10.30
N PHE A 380 2.22 -25.17 -9.14
CA PHE A 380 3.35 -25.96 -8.69
C PHE A 380 2.93 -26.90 -7.57
N GLN A 381 3.66 -28.00 -7.45
CA GLN A 381 3.58 -28.96 -6.36
C GLN A 381 4.89 -28.96 -5.58
N LEU A 382 4.78 -29.24 -4.29
CA LEU A 382 5.92 -29.26 -3.39
C LEU A 382 6.28 -30.72 -3.05
N ARG A 383 7.57 -31.06 -3.16
CA ARG A 383 8.12 -32.35 -2.75
C ARG A 383 9.37 -32.13 -1.91
N LEU A 384 9.47 -32.86 -0.81
CA LEU A 384 10.60 -32.76 0.12
C LEU A 384 11.43 -34.04 0.06
N VAL A 385 12.74 -33.90 -0.07
CA VAL A 385 13.70 -35.01 -0.05
C VAL A 385 14.74 -34.73 1.04
N HIS A 386 14.81 -35.60 2.04
CA HIS A 386 15.80 -35.48 3.10
C HIS A 386 17.09 -36.22 2.73
N HIS A 387 18.21 -35.51 2.77
CA HIS A 387 19.55 -36.02 2.55
C HIS A 387 20.28 -36.15 3.88
N GLN A 388 20.54 -37.39 4.32
CA GLN A 388 21.35 -37.65 5.51
C GLN A 388 22.84 -37.58 5.14
N THR A 389 23.58 -36.66 5.75
CA THR A 389 25.03 -36.59 5.68
C THR A 389 25.64 -37.53 6.71
N ALA A 390 26.12 -38.69 6.27
CA ALA A 390 26.89 -39.61 7.11
C ALA A 390 28.32 -39.07 7.28
N VAL A 391 28.53 -38.05 8.13
CA VAL A 391 29.87 -37.63 8.53
C VAL A 391 30.19 -38.23 9.90
N VAL A 392 31.14 -39.17 9.91
CA VAL A 392 31.70 -39.75 11.14
C VAL A 392 32.46 -38.65 11.90
N GLY A 393 31.96 -38.24 13.06
CA GLY A 393 32.73 -37.47 14.05
C GLY A 393 32.33 -36.02 14.33
N ALA A 394 31.36 -35.44 13.60
CA ALA A 394 30.76 -34.14 13.94
C ALA A 394 29.25 -34.22 13.68
N GLY A 395 28.43 -33.70 14.61
CA GLY A 395 26.97 -33.89 14.67
C GLY A 395 26.26 -33.84 13.31
N ALA A 396 25.35 -34.79 13.08
CA ALA A 396 24.67 -34.99 11.80
C ALA A 396 23.73 -33.82 11.44
N SER A 397 24.24 -32.80 10.75
CA SER A 397 23.38 -31.78 10.13
C SER A 397 22.85 -32.30 8.79
N GLY A 398 21.62 -32.82 8.81
CA GLY A 398 20.90 -33.20 7.58
C GLY A 398 20.61 -31.98 6.70
N SER A 399 20.38 -32.20 5.41
CA SER A 399 19.81 -31.19 4.53
C SER A 399 18.49 -31.68 3.96
N VAL A 400 17.55 -30.75 3.74
CA VAL A 400 16.28 -31.03 3.07
C VAL A 400 16.29 -30.31 1.74
N GLU A 401 16.18 -31.06 0.66
CA GLU A 401 15.95 -30.52 -0.67
C GLU A 401 14.44 -30.30 -0.86
N VAL A 402 14.08 -29.03 -1.02
CA VAL A 402 12.72 -28.57 -1.32
C VAL A 402 12.60 -28.46 -2.84
N ILE A 403 11.79 -29.33 -3.44
CA ILE A 403 11.62 -29.41 -4.88
C ILE A 403 10.26 -28.83 -5.25
N VAL A 404 10.28 -27.81 -6.09
CA VAL A 404 9.12 -27.15 -6.67
C VAL A 404 8.97 -27.67 -8.09
N ASP A 405 8.03 -28.60 -8.27
CA ASP A 405 7.77 -29.25 -9.55
C ASP A 405 6.47 -28.70 -10.19
N GLN A 406 6.37 -28.79 -11.51
CA GLN A 406 5.14 -28.43 -12.22
C GLN A 406 4.04 -29.47 -11.95
N GLU A 407 2.80 -29.03 -11.70
CA GLU A 407 1.66 -29.97 -11.67
C GLU A 407 1.47 -30.60 -13.07
N THR A 408 1.26 -31.92 -13.13
CA THR A 408 1.18 -32.67 -14.39
C THR A 408 0.01 -32.20 -15.27
N GLY A 409 0.25 -32.11 -16.59
CA GLY A 409 -0.78 -31.71 -17.58
C GLY A 409 -1.08 -30.20 -17.61
N ALA A 410 -0.25 -29.38 -16.97
CA ALA A 410 -0.46 -27.95 -16.88
C ALA A 410 0.10 -27.16 -18.07
N VAL A 411 -0.76 -26.39 -18.75
CA VAL A 411 -0.34 -25.31 -19.66
C VAL A 411 -0.34 -24.02 -18.85
N HIS A 412 0.78 -23.31 -18.77
CA HIS A 412 0.88 -22.07 -18.00
C HIS A 412 0.98 -20.86 -18.90
N ASP A 413 0.25 -19.80 -18.54
CA ASP A 413 0.50 -18.49 -19.10
C ASP A 413 1.66 -17.80 -18.35
N LEU A 414 2.85 -17.84 -18.94
CA LEU A 414 4.05 -17.18 -18.40
C LEU A 414 4.14 -15.70 -18.80
N THR A 415 3.22 -15.22 -19.65
CA THR A 415 3.25 -13.83 -20.16
C THR A 415 2.68 -12.82 -19.17
N GLY A 416 1.87 -13.28 -18.20
CA GLY A 416 1.34 -12.47 -17.12
C GLY A 416 2.45 -11.95 -16.18
N ARG A 417 2.70 -10.64 -16.20
CA ARG A 417 3.54 -9.99 -15.18
C ARG A 417 2.93 -10.25 -13.79
N GLY A 418 3.71 -10.82 -12.88
CA GLY A 418 3.32 -11.02 -11.48
C GLY A 418 2.67 -12.36 -11.14
N CYS A 419 2.65 -13.34 -12.06
CA CYS A 419 2.28 -14.72 -11.73
C CYS A 419 3.54 -15.50 -11.32
N ALA A 420 3.67 -15.83 -10.03
CA ALA A 420 4.81 -16.55 -9.46
C ALA A 420 4.43 -17.20 -8.12
N TYR A 421 5.31 -18.04 -7.59
CA TYR A 421 5.25 -18.51 -6.22
C TYR A 421 6.37 -17.91 -5.38
N ASP A 422 6.09 -17.75 -4.08
CA ASP A 422 7.04 -17.35 -3.07
C ASP A 422 7.17 -18.50 -2.06
N LEU A 423 8.39 -18.92 -1.77
CA LEU A 423 8.72 -20.07 -0.94
C LEU A 423 9.30 -19.59 0.40
N PHE A 424 8.71 -20.02 1.49
CA PHE A 424 9.20 -19.81 2.86
C PHE A 424 9.46 -21.15 3.52
N VAL A 425 10.66 -21.32 4.07
CA VAL A 425 11.03 -22.51 4.87
C VAL A 425 11.36 -22.05 6.28
N VAL A 426 10.59 -22.54 7.24
CA VAL A 426 10.63 -22.09 8.63
C VAL A 426 10.78 -23.29 9.56
N ARG A 427 11.68 -23.18 10.53
CA ARG A 427 11.88 -24.18 11.60
C ARG A 427 12.04 -23.47 12.94
N SER A 428 11.32 -23.92 13.97
CA SER A 428 11.35 -23.31 15.31
C SER A 428 11.16 -21.79 15.31
N GLY A 429 10.32 -21.27 14.40
CA GLY A 429 10.09 -19.84 14.24
C GLY A 429 11.18 -19.06 13.48
N VAL A 430 12.30 -19.69 13.12
CA VAL A 430 13.39 -19.08 12.34
C VAL A 430 13.18 -19.32 10.85
N LEU A 431 13.39 -18.28 10.05
CA LEU A 431 13.36 -18.32 8.59
C LEU A 431 14.69 -18.89 8.06
N LEU A 432 14.63 -20.07 7.43
CA LEU A 432 15.79 -20.72 6.83
C LEU A 432 15.97 -20.36 5.35
N LEU A 433 14.87 -20.21 4.62
CA LEU A 433 14.85 -19.81 3.22
C LEU A 433 13.63 -18.93 2.95
N ALA A 434 13.84 -17.84 2.22
CA ALA A 434 12.79 -17.06 1.58
C ALA A 434 13.21 -16.79 0.13
N GLU A 435 12.53 -17.44 -0.80
CA GLU A 435 12.74 -17.24 -2.24
C GLU A 435 11.47 -16.66 -2.84
N THR A 436 11.57 -15.59 -3.63
CA THR A 436 10.39 -14.92 -4.19
C THR A 436 10.43 -14.90 -5.71
N GLY A 437 9.26 -14.91 -6.34
CA GLY A 437 9.18 -14.80 -7.80
C GLY A 437 9.53 -16.09 -8.56
N ILE A 438 9.35 -17.26 -7.95
CA ILE A 438 9.56 -18.57 -8.59
C ILE A 438 8.54 -18.75 -9.73
N ARG A 439 9.05 -18.78 -10.97
CA ARG A 439 8.24 -18.92 -12.20
C ARG A 439 8.50 -20.21 -12.96
N THR A 440 9.59 -20.89 -12.65
CA THR A 440 10.00 -22.14 -13.27
C THR A 440 10.23 -23.17 -12.17
N PRO A 441 10.03 -24.47 -12.45
CA PRO A 441 10.42 -25.53 -11.54
C PRO A 441 11.88 -25.42 -11.12
N GLY A 442 12.20 -25.86 -9.91
CA GLY A 442 13.53 -25.80 -9.35
C GLY A 442 13.64 -26.53 -8.02
N SER A 443 14.87 -26.76 -7.54
CA SER A 443 15.12 -27.32 -6.22
C SER A 443 15.97 -26.37 -5.38
N PHE A 444 15.67 -26.35 -4.07
CA PHE A 444 16.32 -25.50 -3.09
C PHE A 444 16.81 -26.37 -1.94
N VAL A 445 18.11 -26.36 -1.69
CA VAL A 445 18.70 -27.13 -0.59
C VAL A 445 18.72 -26.28 0.67
N VAL A 446 18.09 -26.76 1.74
CA VAL A 446 18.05 -26.11 3.04
C VAL A 446 18.85 -26.93 4.04
N HIS A 447 19.87 -26.31 4.63
CA HIS A 447 20.65 -26.91 5.69
C HIS A 447 19.90 -26.82 7.02
N LEU A 448 19.75 -27.94 7.70
CA LEU A 448 19.09 -27.98 9.00
C LEU A 448 20.08 -27.57 10.10
N PRO A 449 19.74 -26.58 10.94
CA PRO A 449 20.52 -26.29 12.15
C PRO A 449 20.49 -27.51 13.09
N GLN A 450 21.56 -27.67 13.89
CA GLN A 450 21.68 -28.76 14.87
C GLN A 450 20.74 -28.55 16.08
N ASP A 451 20.21 -27.34 16.23
CA ASP A 451 19.33 -26.98 17.34
C ASP A 451 17.91 -27.51 17.12
N ASP A 452 17.39 -28.17 18.16
CA ASP A 452 16.02 -28.68 18.27
C ASP A 452 15.63 -29.71 17.18
N GLU A 453 16.25 -30.89 17.25
CA GLU A 453 15.98 -32.04 16.36
C GLU A 453 14.48 -32.46 16.31
N ALA A 454 13.70 -32.11 17.33
CA ALA A 454 12.28 -32.46 17.41
C ALA A 454 11.36 -31.48 16.67
N ALA A 455 11.80 -30.25 16.38
CA ALA A 455 10.95 -29.24 15.79
C ALA A 455 10.67 -29.49 14.30
N PRO A 456 9.40 -29.42 13.84
CA PRO A 456 9.05 -29.60 12.45
C PRO A 456 9.63 -28.50 11.56
N LEU A 457 9.98 -28.90 10.34
CA LEU A 457 10.25 -28.00 9.23
C LEU A 457 8.93 -27.69 8.52
N SER A 458 8.47 -26.45 8.64
CA SER A 458 7.30 -25.94 7.91
C SER A 458 7.74 -25.32 6.59
N VAL A 459 7.14 -25.76 5.48
CA VAL A 459 7.45 -25.29 4.13
C VAL A 459 6.17 -24.73 3.51
N HIS A 460 6.21 -23.46 3.13
CA HIS A 460 5.09 -22.71 2.57
C HIS A 460 5.43 -22.24 1.16
N LEU A 461 4.78 -22.82 0.16
CA LEU A 461 4.84 -22.40 -1.23
C LEU A 461 3.55 -21.62 -1.55
N LEU A 462 3.65 -20.30 -1.55
CA LEU A 462 2.52 -19.38 -1.59
C LEU A 462 2.41 -18.75 -2.98
N HIS A 463 1.23 -18.84 -3.59
CA HIS A 463 1.01 -18.24 -4.90
C HIS A 463 0.86 -16.73 -4.75
N SER A 464 1.68 -15.94 -5.45
CA SER A 464 1.70 -14.49 -5.25
C SER A 464 0.36 -13.82 -5.59
N LYS A 465 -0.24 -14.17 -6.73
CA LYS A 465 -1.48 -13.57 -7.26
C LYS A 465 -2.81 -14.17 -6.77
N PHE A 466 -2.85 -15.44 -6.36
CA PHE A 466 -4.12 -16.14 -6.14
C PHE A 466 -4.16 -16.85 -4.78
N VAL A 467 -5.20 -16.58 -3.99
CA VAL A 467 -5.52 -17.35 -2.78
C VAL A 467 -6.14 -18.69 -3.17
N GLY A 468 -5.77 -19.77 -2.46
CA GLY A 468 -6.27 -21.12 -2.72
C GLY A 468 -5.46 -21.92 -3.74
N MET A 469 -4.30 -21.40 -4.15
CA MET A 469 -3.28 -22.08 -4.97
C MET A 469 -2.02 -22.44 -4.15
N ASP A 470 -2.03 -22.25 -2.84
CA ASP A 470 -0.86 -22.48 -1.99
C ASP A 470 -0.63 -23.96 -1.69
N ASN A 471 0.61 -24.33 -1.39
CA ASN A 471 0.95 -25.62 -0.80
C ASN A 471 1.72 -25.38 0.50
N THR A 472 1.27 -25.99 1.58
CA THR A 472 1.98 -25.98 2.86
C THR A 472 2.16 -27.40 3.34
N THR A 473 3.37 -27.75 3.78
CA THR A 473 3.69 -29.07 4.32
C THR A 473 4.57 -28.92 5.54
N GLU A 474 4.33 -29.74 6.55
CA GLU A 474 5.22 -29.91 7.68
C GLU A 474 6.00 -31.22 7.51
N TRP A 475 7.30 -31.16 7.77
CA TRP A 475 8.18 -32.32 7.73
C TRP A 475 8.84 -32.51 9.10
N HIS A 476 8.86 -33.75 9.57
CA HIS A 476 9.51 -34.14 10.82
C HIS A 476 10.73 -35.01 10.52
N GLN A 477 11.85 -34.70 11.16
CA GLN A 477 13.10 -35.46 11.02
C GLN A 477 12.98 -36.88 11.56
N PHE A 478 12.16 -37.07 12.60
CA PHE A 478 11.82 -38.35 13.19
C PHE A 478 10.29 -38.43 13.27
N GLU A 479 9.65 -39.24 12.43
CA GLU A 479 8.22 -39.55 12.63
C GLU A 479 8.10 -40.50 13.83
N PRO A 480 7.51 -40.12 14.98
CA PRO A 480 6.96 -41.13 15.87
C PRO A 480 5.77 -41.76 15.12
N VAL A 481 5.75 -43.08 15.02
CA VAL A 481 4.60 -43.82 14.47
C VAL A 481 3.39 -43.55 15.37
N VAL A 482 2.62 -42.50 15.07
CA VAL A 482 1.37 -42.17 15.72
C VAL A 482 0.25 -42.41 14.72
N LYS A 483 -0.62 -43.36 15.04
CA LYS A 483 -1.82 -43.70 14.28
C LYS A 483 -2.60 -42.41 13.96
N LYS A 484 -2.79 -42.15 12.66
CA LYS A 484 -3.54 -41.03 12.10
C LYS A 484 -4.76 -40.68 12.95
N ARG A 485 -4.77 -39.47 13.52
CA ARG A 485 -5.99 -38.75 13.84
C ARG A 485 -6.10 -37.63 12.82
N ALA A 486 -6.95 -37.84 11.81
CA ALA A 486 -7.24 -36.83 10.80
C ALA A 486 -7.94 -35.65 11.48
N THR A 487 -7.24 -34.52 11.60
CA THR A 487 -7.84 -33.23 11.91
C THR A 487 -8.28 -32.59 10.59
N TYR A 488 -9.57 -32.79 10.28
CA TYR A 488 -10.38 -32.08 9.29
C TYR A 488 -9.66 -31.48 8.08
N GLN A 489 -9.31 -32.34 7.12
CA GLN A 489 -9.43 -31.96 5.71
C GLN A 489 -10.92 -31.96 5.36
N SER A 490 -11.38 -30.87 4.73
CA SER A 490 -12.66 -30.78 4.03
C SER A 490 -12.89 -32.08 3.26
N THR A 491 -13.95 -32.81 3.60
CA THR A 491 -14.36 -34.02 2.90
C THR A 491 -14.53 -33.72 1.42
N ILE A 492 -13.60 -34.23 0.61
CA ILE A 492 -13.77 -34.35 -0.83
C ILE A 492 -14.87 -35.41 -1.05
N PRO A 493 -15.99 -35.09 -1.71
CA PRO A 493 -16.88 -36.13 -2.18
C PRO A 493 -16.17 -36.91 -3.29
N GLU A 494 -15.90 -38.20 -3.06
CA GLU A 494 -15.39 -39.12 -4.11
C GLU A 494 -16.24 -39.10 -5.40
N THR A 495 -17.48 -38.63 -5.31
CA THR A 495 -18.39 -38.42 -6.44
C THR A 495 -17.83 -37.49 -7.51
N PHE A 496 -16.84 -36.65 -7.20
CA PHE A 496 -16.19 -35.78 -8.17
C PHE A 496 -15.31 -36.55 -9.18
N PHE A 497 -14.70 -37.65 -8.76
CA PHE A 497 -13.76 -38.42 -9.59
C PHE A 497 -14.42 -39.57 -10.35
N ARG A 498 -15.64 -39.98 -9.96
CA ARG A 498 -16.36 -41.11 -10.58
C ARG A 498 -17.12 -40.78 -11.85
N ALA A 499 -17.17 -39.51 -12.28
CA ALA A 499 -17.92 -39.11 -13.48
C ALA A 499 -17.17 -39.34 -14.80
N SER A 500 -15.90 -39.72 -14.77
CA SER A 500 -15.15 -40.19 -15.94
C SER A 500 -15.00 -41.70 -15.88
N GLY A 501 -15.68 -42.43 -16.77
CA GLY A 501 -15.62 -43.89 -16.88
C GLY A 501 -14.26 -44.44 -17.31
N ALA A 502 -13.24 -44.29 -16.49
CA ALA A 502 -11.96 -44.95 -16.62
C ALA A 502 -11.81 -45.95 -15.47
N GLN A 503 -11.62 -47.23 -15.82
CA GLN A 503 -11.40 -48.29 -14.84
C GLN A 503 -10.07 -48.09 -14.09
N PRO A 504 -10.00 -48.48 -12.80
CA PRO A 504 -8.77 -48.39 -12.03
C PRO A 504 -7.75 -49.42 -12.53
N VAL A 505 -6.57 -48.96 -12.97
CA VAL A 505 -5.43 -49.84 -13.25
C VAL A 505 -4.89 -50.31 -11.90
N THR A 506 -5.13 -51.58 -11.60
CA THR A 506 -4.54 -52.30 -10.48
C THR A 506 -3.02 -52.37 -10.63
N HIS A 507 -2.30 -51.92 -9.60
CA HIS A 507 -0.87 -52.17 -9.46
C HIS A 507 -0.59 -53.68 -9.43
N ALA A 508 0.34 -54.14 -10.26
CA ALA A 508 0.98 -55.45 -10.14
C ALA A 508 2.49 -55.27 -9.85
N PRO A 509 3.15 -56.22 -9.17
CA PRO A 509 4.34 -55.97 -8.36
C PRO A 509 5.65 -56.23 -9.10
N THR A 510 6.70 -55.59 -8.57
CA THR A 510 8.16 -55.85 -8.68
C THR A 510 8.64 -57.00 -9.58
N ALA A 511 9.55 -56.65 -10.52
CA ALA A 511 10.53 -57.57 -11.08
C ALA A 511 11.95 -56.96 -11.01
N ARG A 512 12.85 -57.67 -10.34
CA ARG A 512 14.32 -57.57 -10.47
C ARG A 512 14.71 -57.93 -11.91
N ILE A 513 15.84 -57.41 -12.42
CA ILE A 513 16.98 -58.20 -12.95
C ILE A 513 18.07 -57.33 -13.62
N SER A 514 19.30 -57.57 -13.13
CA SER A 514 20.65 -57.57 -13.73
C SER A 514 21.28 -56.38 -14.48
N HIS A 515 22.48 -56.06 -14.00
CA HIS A 515 23.63 -55.52 -14.70
C HIS A 515 23.83 -56.01 -16.14
N ARG A 516 24.11 -55.08 -17.06
CA ARG A 516 25.08 -55.33 -18.14
C ARG A 516 25.76 -54.03 -18.58
N MET A 517 27.07 -54.01 -18.42
CA MET A 517 27.99 -53.00 -18.96
C MET A 517 27.86 -52.91 -20.49
N HIS A 518 27.82 -51.69 -21.04
CA HIS A 518 28.49 -51.43 -22.32
C HIS A 518 28.97 -49.97 -22.43
N ARG A 519 30.30 -49.88 -22.49
CA ARG A 519 31.22 -48.90 -23.10
C ARG A 519 30.62 -47.65 -23.78
N SER A 520 31.15 -46.52 -23.32
CA SER A 520 31.30 -45.23 -24.03
C SER A 520 32.05 -45.35 -25.35
N PRO A 521 31.92 -44.34 -26.22
CA PRO A 521 33.11 -43.64 -26.71
C PRO A 521 33.05 -42.13 -26.49
N THR A 522 34.20 -41.66 -26.05
CA THR A 522 34.77 -40.31 -25.97
C THR A 522 34.55 -39.42 -27.20
N SER A 523 34.29 -38.13 -26.94
CA SER A 523 34.93 -37.04 -27.67
C SER A 523 35.14 -35.85 -26.74
N GLU A 524 36.40 -35.60 -26.41
CA GLU A 524 36.88 -34.42 -25.70
C GLU A 524 36.81 -33.19 -26.61
N SER A 525 36.41 -32.03 -26.06
CA SER A 525 37.09 -30.77 -26.38
C SER A 525 36.88 -29.72 -25.29
N LYS A 526 37.97 -29.49 -24.55
CA LYS A 526 38.51 -28.23 -24.02
C LYS A 526 37.68 -27.38 -23.04
N ALA A 527 38.25 -27.29 -21.85
CA ALA A 527 37.98 -26.31 -20.81
C ALA A 527 38.41 -24.90 -21.23
N ASP A 528 37.66 -23.90 -20.78
CA ASP A 528 38.18 -22.59 -20.42
C ASP A 528 37.57 -22.18 -19.07
N ALA A 529 38.45 -21.78 -18.15
CA ALA A 529 38.12 -21.23 -16.85
C ALA A 529 37.66 -19.77 -16.99
N GLY A 530 36.63 -19.37 -16.25
CA GLY A 530 36.15 -18.00 -16.23
C GLY A 530 35.37 -17.70 -14.96
N ASP A 531 35.97 -16.87 -14.13
CA ASP A 531 35.52 -16.24 -12.88
C ASP A 531 34.01 -16.08 -12.64
N ALA A 532 33.61 -16.40 -11.41
CA ALA A 532 32.35 -16.02 -10.82
C ALA A 532 32.32 -14.51 -10.53
N ALA A 533 31.51 -13.77 -11.28
CA ALA A 533 31.12 -12.40 -10.96
C ALA A 533 29.73 -12.39 -10.29
N PRO A 534 29.53 -11.62 -9.20
CA PRO A 534 28.21 -11.45 -8.60
C PRO A 534 27.30 -10.67 -9.57
N ILE A 535 26.07 -11.14 -9.70
CA ILE A 535 25.02 -10.52 -10.51
C ILE A 535 24.61 -9.20 -9.84
N LEU A 536 25.18 -8.10 -10.30
CA LEU A 536 24.74 -6.74 -9.99
C LEU A 536 23.34 -6.51 -10.57
N LEU A 537 22.41 -6.13 -9.71
CA LEU A 537 21.11 -5.59 -10.09
C LEU A 537 21.31 -4.40 -11.03
N ASN A 538 20.77 -4.50 -12.25
CA ASN A 538 20.89 -3.46 -13.26
C ASN A 538 20.00 -2.25 -12.90
N LEU A 539 20.58 -1.26 -12.22
CA LEU A 539 19.96 -0.01 -11.79
C LEU A 539 19.73 1.01 -12.92
N LYS A 540 19.97 0.67 -14.20
CA LYS A 540 19.77 1.59 -15.33
C LYS A 540 18.30 1.96 -15.62
N ARG A 541 17.34 1.50 -14.81
CA ARG A 541 15.91 1.79 -15.00
C ARG A 541 15.43 3.08 -14.31
N PHE A 542 16.31 3.78 -13.59
CA PHE A 542 15.99 5.03 -12.87
C PHE A 542 16.89 6.22 -13.23
N GLN A 543 17.64 6.16 -14.34
CA GLN A 543 18.33 7.35 -14.83
C GLN A 543 17.33 8.32 -15.47
N TYR A 544 17.10 9.44 -14.80
CA TYR A 544 16.44 10.61 -15.39
C TYR A 544 17.42 11.26 -16.37
N VAL A 545 17.16 11.10 -17.68
CA VAL A 545 17.90 11.80 -18.72
C VAL A 545 17.25 13.18 -18.89
N ALA A 546 17.91 14.22 -18.41
CA ALA A 546 17.56 15.59 -18.81
C ALA A 546 17.94 15.76 -20.29
N GLU A 547 16.94 15.95 -21.16
CA GLU A 547 17.20 16.31 -22.55
C GLU A 547 17.89 17.68 -22.62
N PRO A 548 19.06 17.79 -23.26
CA PRO A 548 19.68 19.09 -23.50
C PRO A 548 18.87 19.83 -24.57
N ALA A 549 18.49 21.08 -24.26
CA ALA A 549 17.82 21.96 -25.20
C ALA A 549 18.63 22.10 -26.50
N GLU A 550 18.08 21.62 -27.61
CA GLU A 550 18.66 21.81 -28.93
C GLU A 550 18.68 23.29 -29.32
N SER A 551 19.88 23.84 -29.41
CA SER A 551 20.16 25.14 -29.99
C SER A 551 19.96 25.09 -31.51
N SER A 552 18.78 25.46 -32.00
CA SER A 552 18.58 25.71 -33.43
C SER A 552 19.19 27.08 -33.81
N LYS A 553 20.32 27.04 -34.52
CA LYS A 553 20.88 28.20 -35.22
C LYS A 553 19.99 28.55 -36.41
N ARG A 554 19.36 29.72 -36.41
CA ARG A 554 18.92 30.41 -37.63
C ARG A 554 19.59 31.78 -37.71
N ALA A 555 20.22 32.03 -38.85
CA ALA A 555 20.97 33.23 -39.20
C ALA A 555 20.08 34.50 -39.25
N PRO A 556 20.66 35.71 -39.08
CA PRO A 556 19.89 36.93 -38.87
C PRO A 556 19.42 37.50 -40.21
N THR A 557 18.12 37.79 -40.30
CA THR A 557 17.56 38.66 -41.35
C THR A 557 17.37 40.05 -40.75
N THR A 558 18.10 41.01 -41.31
CA THR A 558 18.01 42.44 -41.04
C THR A 558 16.70 43.00 -41.59
N GLN A 559 15.95 43.74 -40.77
CA GLN A 559 15.09 44.88 -41.16
C GLN A 559 14.66 45.68 -39.90
N PRO A 560 14.29 46.97 -40.02
CA PRO A 560 14.87 48.04 -39.21
C PRO A 560 14.08 48.44 -37.96
N SER A 561 14.80 49.14 -37.08
CA SER A 561 14.36 49.75 -35.85
C SER A 561 13.14 50.66 -35.99
N LYS A 562 12.14 50.46 -35.11
CA LYS A 562 11.16 51.47 -34.74
C LYS A 562 11.05 51.57 -33.22
N GLY A 563 11.49 52.71 -32.70
CA GLY A 563 10.84 53.48 -31.64
C GLY A 563 10.56 52.78 -30.31
N THR A 564 11.38 53.11 -29.33
CA THR A 564 11.11 53.03 -27.89
C THR A 564 9.71 53.61 -27.56
N GLN A 565 8.82 52.79 -27.01
CA GLN A 565 7.74 53.26 -26.13
C GLN A 565 7.79 52.42 -24.87
N HIS A 566 8.09 53.08 -23.75
CA HIS A 566 7.95 52.49 -22.42
C HIS A 566 6.49 52.07 -22.22
N ALA A 567 6.24 50.75 -22.19
CA ALA A 567 4.96 50.23 -21.74
C ALA A 567 4.85 50.51 -20.23
N ALA A 568 3.80 51.24 -19.84
CA ALA A 568 3.43 51.41 -18.45
C ALA A 568 3.18 50.03 -17.80
N PRO A 569 3.52 49.84 -16.51
CA PRO A 569 3.21 48.58 -15.82
C PRO A 569 1.69 48.33 -15.84
N PRO A 570 1.24 47.06 -15.94
CA PRO A 570 -0.19 46.76 -15.93
C PRO A 570 -0.82 47.23 -14.62
N LEU A 571 -1.97 47.91 -14.72
CA LEU A 571 -2.78 48.32 -13.58
C LEU A 571 -3.22 47.08 -12.79
N ILE A 572 -2.77 46.98 -11.54
CA ILE A 572 -3.27 46.02 -10.57
C ILE A 572 -4.77 46.34 -10.35
N PRO A 573 -5.71 45.40 -10.54
CA PRO A 573 -7.12 45.66 -10.28
C PRO A 573 -7.33 46.05 -8.82
N ARG A 574 -8.07 47.12 -8.57
CA ARG A 574 -8.44 47.54 -7.20
C ARG A 574 -9.46 46.55 -6.64
N HIS A 575 -9.06 45.78 -5.64
CA HIS A 575 -9.98 44.95 -4.87
C HIS A 575 -10.67 45.84 -3.82
N GLU A 576 -11.97 46.05 -3.95
CA GLU A 576 -12.78 46.68 -2.89
C GLU A 576 -13.27 45.59 -1.92
N VAL A 577 -12.83 45.66 -0.66
CA VAL A 577 -13.22 44.73 0.40
C VAL A 577 -14.28 45.41 1.26
N HIS A 578 -15.51 44.88 1.25
CA HIS A 578 -16.62 45.40 2.05
C HIS A 578 -16.93 44.47 3.24
N VAL A 579 -17.15 45.08 4.40
CA VAL A 579 -17.54 44.39 5.63
C VAL A 579 -19.04 44.47 5.82
N ILE A 580 -19.69 43.31 5.93
CA ILE A 580 -21.10 43.21 6.30
C ILE A 580 -21.17 42.70 7.74
N PRO A 581 -21.43 43.56 8.76
CA PRO A 581 -21.51 43.13 10.15
C PRO A 581 -22.80 42.33 10.42
N PRO A 582 -22.78 41.38 11.38
CA PRO A 582 -23.99 40.67 11.79
C PRO A 582 -24.92 41.64 12.55
N ASP A 583 -26.01 42.04 11.92
CA ASP A 583 -26.92 43.07 12.39
C ASP A 583 -27.64 42.69 13.71
N ALA A 584 -27.23 43.30 14.83
CA ALA A 584 -27.63 42.89 16.18
C ALA A 584 -29.11 43.14 16.51
N ARG A 585 -29.79 44.04 15.79
CA ARG A 585 -31.20 44.42 16.06
C ARG A 585 -32.23 43.42 15.52
N ARG A 586 -31.85 42.50 14.63
CA ARG A 586 -32.74 41.47 14.07
C ARG A 586 -32.69 40.11 14.79
N LYS A 587 -31.79 39.93 15.77
CA LYS A 587 -31.49 38.64 16.43
C LYS A 587 -32.69 38.02 17.18
N ARG A 588 -33.51 38.82 17.89
CA ARG A 588 -34.60 38.28 18.74
C ARG A 588 -35.84 37.80 17.99
N ARG A 589 -36.21 38.45 16.87
CA ARG A 589 -37.36 38.00 16.05
C ARG A 589 -36.98 36.85 15.11
N ARG A 590 -35.73 36.81 14.65
CA ARG A 590 -35.25 35.71 13.79
C ARG A 590 -34.94 34.44 14.57
N TYR A 591 -34.43 34.46 15.81
CA TYR A 591 -34.21 33.23 16.59
C TYR A 591 -35.49 32.40 16.79
N ALA A 592 -36.65 33.04 16.96
CA ALA A 592 -37.94 32.35 17.05
C ALA A 592 -38.40 31.74 15.71
N ALA A 593 -38.00 32.34 14.58
CA ALA A 593 -38.20 31.78 13.23
C ALA A 593 -37.10 30.78 12.84
N PHE A 594 -35.90 30.89 13.44
CA PHE A 594 -34.71 30.06 13.19
C PHE A 594 -34.93 28.62 13.66
N ASN A 595 -35.64 28.44 14.78
CA ASN A 595 -36.07 27.12 15.26
C ASN A 595 -37.28 26.55 14.49
N ALA A 596 -37.94 27.35 13.65
CA ALA A 596 -39.11 26.93 12.87
C ALA A 596 -38.77 26.57 11.41
N LEU A 597 -37.50 26.73 11.00
CA LEU A 597 -37.02 26.61 9.61
C LEU A 597 -35.85 25.63 9.46
N GLU A 598 -35.65 24.70 10.41
CA GLU A 598 -34.62 23.64 10.31
C GLU A 598 -34.77 22.75 9.06
N ASP A 599 -35.91 22.80 8.35
CA ASP A 599 -36.21 21.90 7.23
C ASP A 599 -35.99 22.48 5.82
N SER A 600 -35.44 23.67 5.63
CA SER A 600 -35.09 24.10 4.26
C SER A 600 -33.92 25.10 4.16
N GLU A 601 -32.71 24.58 3.94
CA GLU A 601 -31.51 25.37 3.59
C GLU A 601 -31.75 26.35 2.41
N SER A 602 -32.67 26.03 1.49
CA SER A 602 -32.99 26.83 0.32
C SER A 602 -33.67 28.18 0.60
N ALA A 603 -34.33 28.35 1.75
CA ALA A 603 -35.01 29.60 2.09
C ALA A 603 -34.03 30.66 2.61
N LEU A 604 -33.03 30.24 3.39
CA LEU A 604 -31.95 31.07 3.90
C LEU A 604 -31.04 31.58 2.77
N GLU A 605 -30.76 30.73 1.78
CA GLU A 605 -30.00 31.14 0.58
C GLU A 605 -30.74 32.22 -0.21
N ARG A 606 -32.06 32.10 -0.40
CA ARG A 606 -32.85 33.11 -1.13
C ARG A 606 -32.95 34.45 -0.38
N GLU A 607 -33.14 34.43 0.94
CA GLU A 607 -33.24 35.67 1.73
C GLU A 607 -31.88 36.40 1.82
N PHE A 608 -30.76 35.66 1.81
CA PHE A 608 -29.41 36.21 1.75
C PHE A 608 -29.06 36.75 0.36
N MET A 609 -29.45 36.06 -0.71
CA MET A 609 -29.26 36.54 -2.09
C MET A 609 -30.03 37.83 -2.37
N ASN A 610 -31.24 37.99 -1.81
CA ASN A 610 -32.03 39.23 -1.86
C ASN A 610 -31.47 40.37 -0.99
N PHE A 611 -30.44 40.11 -0.18
CA PHE A 611 -29.73 41.12 0.59
C PHE A 611 -28.44 41.57 -0.11
N ILE A 612 -27.88 40.72 -0.97
CA ILE A 612 -26.68 41.01 -1.78
C ILE A 612 -27.06 41.72 -3.09
N TYR A 613 -28.17 41.34 -3.72
CA TYR A 613 -28.81 42.07 -4.83
C TYR A 613 -29.81 43.08 -4.29
#